data_AF-A0A7X6A7X1-F1
#
_entry.id   AF-A0A7X6A7X1-F1
#
_cell.length_a   1.000
_cell.length_b   1.000
_cell.length_c   1.000
_cell.angle_alpha   90.00
_cell.angle_beta   90.00
_cell.angle_gamma   90.00
#
_symmetry.space_group_name_H-M   'P 1'
#
loop_
_entity.id
_entity.type
_entity.pdbx_description
1 polymer ?
#
loop_
_entity_poly.entity_id
_entity_poly.type
_entity_poly.pdbx_seq_one_letter_code
_entity_poly.pdbx_strand_id
1 'polypeptide(L)' 'MFRWPEARDGLEANAFNKKLLEAILDDGRVFLSSTTIDGVFWIRVAVLCFRTHRDRIDAVLEVLE' A
#
# COMPACT_ATOMS: atom_id res chain seq x y z
N MET A 1 -5.62 6.28 -2.67
CA MET A 1 -4.21 5.89 -2.87
C MET A 1 -3.40 6.55 -1.80
N PHE A 2 -2.30 5.95 -1.36
CA PHE A 2 -1.43 6.49 -0.33
C PHE A 2 0.04 6.19 -0.65
N ARG A 3 0.93 6.91 0.04
CA ARG A 3 2.37 6.67 0.05
C ARG A 3 2.95 7.20 1.36
N TRP A 4 4.06 6.63 1.81
CA TRP A 4 4.81 7.17 2.92
C TRP A 4 5.54 8.47 2.51
N PRO A 5 5.37 9.58 3.26
CA PRO A 5 5.87 10.89 2.84
C PRO A 5 7.35 11.17 3.19
N GLU A 6 7.96 10.44 4.12
CA GLU A 6 9.21 10.87 4.78
C GLU A 6 10.52 10.51 4.05
N ALA A 7 10.46 9.90 2.88
CA ALA A 7 11.67 9.67 2.09
C ALA A 7 12.06 10.95 1.33
N ARG A 8 13.22 11.51 1.71
CA ARG A 8 13.75 12.84 1.35
C ARG A 8 14.01 13.08 -0.15
N ASP A 9 13.92 12.05 -0.99
CA ASP A 9 14.07 12.12 -2.44
C ASP A 9 12.95 11.30 -3.10
N GLY A 10 12.40 11.75 -4.23
CA GLY A 10 11.31 11.08 -4.94
C GLY A 10 11.67 9.65 -5.36
N LEU A 11 12.94 9.39 -5.69
CA LEU A 11 13.41 8.06 -6.05
C LEU A 11 13.48 7.11 -4.84
N GLU A 12 14.06 7.57 -3.74
CA GLU A 12 14.16 6.82 -2.48
C GLU A 12 12.77 6.53 -1.91
N ALA A 13 11.85 7.48 -2.06
CA ALA A 13 10.48 7.29 -1.62
C ALA A 13 9.74 6.24 -2.44
N ASN A 14 9.96 6.20 -3.74
CA ASN A 14 9.39 5.14 -4.58
C ASN A 14 9.97 3.77 -4.20
N ALA A 15 11.28 3.69 -3.92
CA ALA A 15 11.92 2.44 -3.51
C ALA A 15 11.39 1.95 -2.15
N PHE A 16 11.22 2.87 -1.19
CA PHE A 16 10.62 2.57 0.11
C PHE A 16 9.19 2.04 -0.04
N ASN A 17 8.34 2.74 -0.79
CA ASN A 17 6.93 2.34 -0.96
C ASN A 17 6.80 1.01 -1.74
N LYS A 18 7.75 0.69 -2.63
CA LYS A 18 7.82 -0.64 -3.26
C LYS A 18 8.11 -1.74 -2.25
N LYS A 19 9.14 -1.56 -1.41
CA LYS A 19 9.49 -2.52 -0.35
C LYS A 19 8.35 -2.69 0.67
N LEU A 20 7.67 -1.60 1.00
CA LEU A 20 6.49 -1.64 1.86
C LEU A 20 5.39 -2.52 1.23
N LEU A 21 5.12 -2.34 -0.06
CA LEU A 21 4.13 -3.18 -0.75
C LEU A 21 4.56 -4.65 -0.78
N GLU A 22 5.84 -4.94 -1.05
CA GLU A 22 6.37 -6.30 -1.00
C GLU A 22 6.15 -6.95 0.37
N ALA A 23 6.46 -6.24 1.45
CA ALA A 23 6.24 -6.73 2.82
C ALA A 23 4.75 -7.01 3.12
N ILE A 24 3.84 -6.15 2.65
CA ILE A 24 2.39 -6.35 2.79
C ILE A 24 1.93 -7.61 2.04
N LEU A 25 2.47 -7.85 0.83
CA LEU A 25 2.13 -9.01 0.02
C LEU A 25 2.70 -10.31 0.61
N ASP A 26 3.90 -10.26 1.18
CA ASP A 26 4.55 -11.38 1.86
C ASP A 26 3.82 -11.80 3.14
N ASP A 27 3.22 -10.85 3.88
CA ASP A 27 2.35 -11.13 5.03
C ASP A 27 1.11 -11.96 4.62
N GLY A 28 0.57 -11.71 3.42
CA GLY A 28 -0.47 -12.53 2.80
C GLY A 28 -1.88 -12.39 3.38
N ARG A 29 -2.07 -11.66 4.50
CA ARG A 29 -3.43 -11.41 5.05
C ARG A 29 -4.24 -10.45 4.17
N VAL A 30 -3.57 -9.54 3.47
CA VAL A 30 -4.20 -8.52 2.62
C VAL A 30 -3.46 -8.39 1.29
N PHE A 31 -4.20 -8.09 0.22
CA PHE A 31 -3.64 -7.84 -1.10
C PHE A 31 -3.91 -6.40 -1.52
N LEU A 32 -2.84 -5.63 -1.73
CA LEU A 32 -2.91 -4.27 -2.27
C LEU A 32 -2.21 -4.20 -3.63
N SER A 33 -2.62 -3.23 -4.45
CA SER A 33 -1.99 -2.99 -5.75
C SER A 33 -1.27 -1.65 -5.75
N SER A 34 -0.28 -1.49 -6.63
CA SER A 34 0.35 -0.19 -6.87
C SER A 34 0.02 0.37 -8.24
N THR A 35 0.28 1.67 -8.41
CA THR A 35 0.37 2.32 -9.72
C THR A 35 1.50 3.35 -9.70
N THR A 36 2.04 3.67 -10.87
CA THR A 36 2.99 4.78 -11.02
C THR A 36 2.33 5.88 -11.85
N ILE A 37 2.27 7.08 -11.31
CA ILE A 37 1.66 8.27 -11.95
C ILE A 37 2.68 9.39 -11.88
N ASP A 38 3.03 9.99 -13.02
CA ASP A 38 4.02 11.08 -13.12
C ASP A 38 5.38 10.73 -12.47
N GLY A 39 5.81 9.48 -12.63
CA GLY A 39 7.05 8.97 -12.03
C GLY A 39 6.97 8.74 -10.51
N VAL A 40 5.80 8.92 -9.90
CA VAL A 40 5.55 8.71 -8.48
C VAL A 40 4.87 7.36 -8.24
N PHE A 41 5.42 6.55 -7.33
CA PHE A 41 4.86 5.27 -6.94
C PHE A 41 3.79 5.45 -5.85
N TRP A 42 2.62 4.87 -6.09
CA TRP A 42 1.45 4.95 -5.22
C TRP A 42 0.96 3.55 -4.86
N ILE A 43 0.58 3.36 -3.61
CA ILE A 43 -0.13 2.16 -3.14
C ILE A 43 -1.63 2.45 -3.17
N ARG A 44 -2.42 1.50 -3.64
CA ARG A 44 -3.86 1.61 -3.81
C ARG A 44 -4.59 0.54 -2.99
N VAL A 45 -5.44 1.04 -2.10
CA VAL A 45 -6.56 0.28 -1.53
C VAL A 45 -7.76 0.46 -2.45
N ALA A 46 -8.23 -0.62 -3.06
CA ALA A 46 -9.39 -0.64 -3.94
C ALA A 46 -10.46 -1.56 -3.33
N VAL A 47 -11.39 -0.96 -2.59
CA VAL A 47 -12.51 -1.67 -1.95
C VAL A 47 -13.65 -1.83 -2.96
N LEU A 48 -13.56 -2.86 -3.79
CA LEU A 48 -14.53 -3.11 -4.88
C LEU A 48 -15.44 -4.31 -4.62
N CYS A 49 -15.10 -5.17 -3.66
CA CYS A 49 -15.92 -6.30 -3.29
C CYS A 49 -16.98 -5.87 -2.28
N PHE A 50 -18.25 -6.13 -2.56
CA PHE A 50 -19.35 -5.84 -1.63
C PHE A 50 -19.25 -6.62 -0.30
N ARG A 51 -18.47 -7.71 -0.25
CA ARG A 51 -18.20 -8.50 0.96
C ARG A 51 -17.04 -7.97 1.80
N THR A 52 -16.39 -6.89 1.36
CA THR A 52 -15.38 -6.23 2.18
C THR A 52 -16.09 -5.41 3.25
N HIS A 53 -16.02 -5.87 4.50
CA HIS A 53 -16.56 -5.17 5.66
C HIS A 53 -15.42 -4.55 6.47
N ARG A 54 -15.80 -3.88 7.58
CA ARG A 54 -14.87 -3.11 8.42
C ARG A 54 -13.69 -3.95 8.92
N ASP A 55 -13.95 -5.18 9.33
CA ASP A 55 -12.93 -6.16 9.76
C ASP A 55 -11.78 -6.33 8.76
N ARG A 56 -12.10 -6.30 7.45
CA ARG A 56 -11.09 -6.40 6.39
C ARG A 56 -10.27 -5.12 6.23
N ILE A 57 -10.86 -3.96 6.53
CA ILE A 57 -10.14 -2.69 6.51
C ILE A 57 -9.25 -2.57 7.75
N ASP A 58 -9.75 -3.00 8.91
CA ASP A 58 -8.97 -3.03 10.15
C ASP A 58 -7.74 -3.94 9.98
N ALA A 59 -7.88 -5.12 9.35
CA ALA A 59 -6.75 -5.99 9.01
C ALA A 59 -5.71 -5.33 8.09
N VAL A 60 -6.12 -4.43 7.18
CA VAL A 60 -5.17 -3.65 6.36
C VAL A 60 -4.38 -2.69 7.23
N LEU A 61 -5.01 -2.05 8.21
CA LEU A 61 -4.35 -1.12 9.12
C LEU A 61 -3.38 -1.86 10.06
N GLU A 62 -3.76 -3.02 10.58
CA GLU A 62 -2.90 -3.86 11.42
C GLU A 62 -1.63 -4.34 10.72
N VAL A 63 -1.66 -4.51 9.40
CA VAL A 63 -0.46 -4.88 8.61
C VAL A 63 0.45 -3.66 8.37
N LEU A 64 -0.09 -2.44 8.50
CA LEU A 64 0.64 -1.19 8.25
C LEU A 64 1.24 -0.55 9.51
N GLU A 65 0.83 -0.97 10.71
CA GLU A 65 1.40 -0.56 12.00
C GLU A 65 2.73 -1.27 12.32
#